data_AF-A0A923ML91-F1
#
_entry.id   AF-A0A923ML91-F1
#
_cell.length_a   1.000
_cell.length_b   1.000
_cell.length_c   1.000
_cell.angle_alpha   90.00
_cell.angle_beta   90.00
_cell.angle_gamma   90.00
#
_symmetry.space_group_name_H-M   'P 1'
#
loop_
_entity.id
_entity.type
_entity.pdbx_description
1 polymer ?
#
loop_
_entity_poly.entity_id
_entity_poly.type
_entity_poly.pdbx_seq_one_letter_code
_entity_poly.pdbx_strand_id
1 'polypeptide(L)' 'HVDLSPVRELVSLQRRCSNNLNQVAIQANTYGAIYPEELAALQRDYAALWGPLSDLLKQLSALIEL' A
#
# COMPACT_ATOMS: atom_id res chain seq x y z
N HIS A 1 -2.18 -27.51 -1.46
CA HIS A 1 -2.98 -26.28 -1.28
C HIS A 1 -2.00 -25.13 -1.28
N VAL A 2 -2.15 -24.13 -2.17
CA VAL A 2 -1.23 -22.98 -2.23
C VAL A 2 -1.57 -22.06 -1.06
N ASP A 3 -0.57 -21.68 -0.26
CA ASP A 3 -0.75 -20.69 0.81
C ASP A 3 -0.86 -19.28 0.20
N LEU A 4 -1.99 -18.61 0.45
CA LEU A 4 -2.29 -17.27 -0.04
C LEU A 4 -2.19 -16.20 1.06
N SER A 5 -1.68 -16.55 2.24
CA SER A 5 -1.52 -15.63 3.37
C SER A 5 -0.71 -14.37 3.00
N PRO A 6 0.44 -14.46 2.30
CA PRO A 6 1.21 -13.28 1.89
C PRO A 6 0.44 -12.34 0.95
N VAL A 7 -0.35 -12.90 0.03
CA VAL A 7 -1.18 -12.14 -0.91
C VAL A 7 -2.31 -11.42 -0.16
N ARG A 8 -2.93 -12.07 0.82
CA ARG A 8 -3.98 -11.47 1.65
C ARG A 8 -3.45 -10.32 2.51
N GLU A 9 -2.25 -10.45 3.04
CA GLU A 9 -1.57 -9.40 3.78
C GLU A 9 -1.27 -8.20 2.87
N LEU A 10 -0.76 -8.44 1.65
CA LEU A 10 -0.53 -7.40 0.65
C LEU A 10 -1.79 -6.64 0.27
N VAL A 11 -2.90 -7.33 0.02
CA VAL A 11 -4.20 -6.70 -0.25
C VAL A 11 -4.66 -5.84 0.93
N SER A 12 -4.40 -6.29 2.16
CA SER A 12 -4.74 -5.52 3.37
C SER A 12 -3.91 -4.23 3.49
N LEU A 13 -2.61 -4.29 3.19
CA LEU A 13 -1.73 -3.13 3.16
C LEU A 13 -2.13 -2.15 2.05
N GLN A 14 -2.41 -2.66 0.85
CA GLN A 14 -2.87 -1.86 -0.28
C GLN A 14 -4.15 -1.11 0.07
N ARG A 15 -5.14 -1.79 0.65
CA ARG A 15 -6.39 -1.16 1.08
C ARG A 15 -6.16 -0.04 2.09
N ARG A 16 -5.22 -0.22 3.03
CA ARG A 16 -4.86 0.83 3.99
C ARG A 16 -4.24 2.04 3.29
N CYS A 17 -3.34 1.83 2.34
CA CYS A 17 -2.76 2.90 1.52
C CYS A 17 -3.83 3.66 0.74
N SER A 18 -4.76 2.95 0.09
CA SER A 18 -5.88 3.56 -0.65
C SER A 18 -6.78 4.40 0.26
N ASN A 19 -7.06 3.93 1.47
CA ASN A 19 -7.86 4.66 2.44
C ASN A 19 -7.16 5.95 2.90
N ASN A 20 -5.85 5.90 3.19
CA ASN A 20 -5.10 7.09 3.58
C ASN A 20 -5.03 8.11 2.44
N LEU A 21 -4.82 7.65 1.20
CA LEU A 21 -4.82 8.54 0.04
C LEU A 21 -6.17 9.23 -0.14
N ASN A 22 -7.27 8.49 0.07
CA ASN A 22 -8.61 9.05 0.01
C ASN A 22 -8.85 10.10 1.11
N GLN A 23 -8.34 9.89 2.34
CA GLN A 23 -8.41 10.88 3.40
C GLN A 23 -7.67 12.16 3.03
N VAL A 24 -6.42 12.05 2.55
CA VAL A 24 -5.63 13.21 2.09
C VAL A 24 -6.35 13.96 0.98
N ALA A 25 -6.97 13.25 0.03
CA ALA A 25 -7.74 13.86 -1.06
C ALA A 25 -8.97 14.61 -0.54
N ILE A 26 -9.74 14.02 0.39
CA ILE A 26 -10.89 14.68 1.03
C ILE A 26 -10.43 15.94 1.76
N GLN A 27 -9.33 15.87 2.51
CA GLN A 27 -8.81 17.00 3.27
C GLN A 27 -8.39 18.15 2.35
N ALA A 28 -7.61 17.85 1.32
CA ALA A 28 -7.19 18.82 0.32
C ALA A 28 -8.38 19.48 -0.39
N ASN A 29 -9.38 18.69 -0.78
CA ASN A 29 -10.56 19.18 -1.49
C ASN A 29 -11.51 20.01 -0.59
N THR A 30 -11.60 19.66 0.69
CA THR A 30 -12.52 20.31 1.63
C THR A 30 -11.95 21.60 2.20
N TYR A 31 -10.66 21.60 2.53
CA TYR A 31 -10.03 22.69 3.28
C TYR A 31 -8.95 23.44 2.49
N GLY A 32 -8.62 23.00 1.28
CA GLY A 32 -7.57 23.61 0.46
C GLY A 32 -6.15 23.41 1.01
N ALA A 33 -5.98 22.55 2.02
CA ALA A 33 -4.72 22.27 2.69
C ALA A 33 -4.66 20.81 3.13
N ILE A 34 -3.45 20.29 3.30
CA ILE A 34 -3.19 18.94 3.82
C ILE A 34 -2.41 19.09 5.13
N TYR A 35 -2.84 18.40 6.18
CA TYR A 35 -2.11 18.39 7.44
C TYR A 35 -0.82 17.56 7.30
N PRO A 36 0.33 18.02 7.84
CA PRO A 36 1.59 17.28 7.77
C PRO A 36 1.48 15.84 8.30
N GLU A 37 0.63 15.61 9.29
CA GLU A 37 0.41 14.31 9.92
C GLU A 37 -0.25 13.31 8.96
N GLU A 38 -1.19 13.77 8.14
CA GLU A 38 -1.87 12.94 7.13
C GLU A 38 -0.92 12.59 5.99
N LEU A 39 -0.11 13.56 5.54
CA LEU A 39 0.93 13.31 4.55
C LEU A 39 1.96 12.30 5.08
N ALA A 40 2.39 12.46 6.34
CA ALA A 40 3.33 11.54 6.97
C ALA A 40 2.72 10.13 7.13
N ALA A 41 1.42 10.01 7.46
CA ALA A 41 0.73 8.73 7.52
C ALA A 41 0.63 8.07 6.14
N LEU A 42 0.30 8.83 5.09
CA LEU A 42 0.29 8.34 3.72
C LEU A 42 1.68 7.84 3.30
N GLN A 43 2.74 8.60 3.57
CA GLN A 43 4.12 8.21 3.26
C GLN A 43 4.53 6.91 3.97
N ARG A 44 4.22 6.78 5.27
CA ARG A 44 4.54 5.58 6.04
C ARG A 44 3.84 4.35 5.48
N ASP A 45 2.54 4.45 5.18
CA ASP A 45 1.79 3.29 4.68
C ASP A 45 2.22 2.90 3.27
N TYR A 46 2.53 3.87 2.41
CA TYR A 46 3.07 3.59 1.08
C TYR A 46 4.44 2.91 1.15
N ALA A 47 5.31 3.35 2.06
CA ALA A 47 6.61 2.71 2.30
C ALA A 47 6.45 1.26 2.82
N ALA A 48 5.49 1.04 3.73
CA ALA A 48 5.20 -0.29 4.26
C ALA A 48 4.63 -1.26 3.20
N LEU A 49 3.99 -0.74 2.14
CA LEU A 49 3.50 -1.55 1.03
C LEU A 49 4.63 -2.00 0.08
N TRP A 50 5.65 -1.16 -0.13
CA TRP A 50 6.64 -1.37 -1.19
C TRP A 50 7.51 -2.61 -0.99
N GLY A 51 7.99 -2.86 0.22
CA GLY A 51 8.84 -4.01 0.54
C GLY A 51 8.16 -5.35 0.23
N PRO A 52 7.01 -5.65 0.89
CA PRO A 52 6.26 -6.87 0.62
C PRO A 52 5.86 -7.04 -0.85
N LEU A 53 5.52 -5.94 -1.54
CA LEU A 53 5.14 -6.00 -2.95
C LEU A 53 6.33 -6.39 -3.83
N SER A 54 7.51 -5.82 -3.56
CA SER A 54 8.75 -6.18 -4.26
C SER A 54 9.09 -7.65 -4.09
N ASP A 55 8.94 -8.19 -2.88
CA ASP A 55 9.24 -9.59 -2.60
C ASP A 55 8.24 -10.54 -3.29
N LEU A 56 6.95 -10.21 -3.31
CA LEU A 56 5.98 -10.96 -4.08
C LEU A 56 6.31 -10.95 -5.59
N LEU A 57 6.68 -9.80 -6.14
CA LEU A 57 7.04 -9.71 -7.56
C LEU A 57 8.27 -10.57 -7.92
N LYS A 58 9.28 -10.62 -7.04
CA LYS A 58 10.44 -11.52 -7.23
C LYS A 58 10.01 -12.99 -7.23
N GLN A 59 9.15 -13.39 -6.30
CA GLN A 59 8.64 -14.76 -6.22
C GLN A 59 7.84 -15.13 -7.48
N LEU A 60 6.97 -14.24 -7.96
CA LEU A 60 6.19 -14.46 -9.18
C LEU A 60 7.08 -14.54 -10.42
N SER A 61 8.13 -13.71 -10.54
CA SER A 61 9.09 -13.77 -11.65
C SER A 61 9.78 -15.13 -11.70
N ALA A 62 10.22 -15.65 -10.56
CA ALA A 62 10.87 -16.96 -10.47
C ALA A 62 9.94 -18.12 -10.89
N LEU A 63 8.62 -17.98 -10.74
CA LEU A 63 7.64 -18.99 -11.18
C LEU A 63 7.41 -18.98 -12.70
N ILE A 64 7.62 -17.84 -13.37
CA ILE A 64 7.40 -17.69 -14.82
C ILE A 64 8.66 -18.09 -15.62
N GLU A 65 9.84 -18.07 -14.99
CA GLU A 65 11.12 -18.47 -15.60
C GLU A 65 11.39 -19.99 -15.58
N LEU A 66 10.48 -20.79 -15.01
CA LEU A 66 10.50 -22.26 -14.97
C LEU A 66 9.72 -22.88 -16.14
#